data_AF-A0A5M8PG31-F1
#
_entry.id   AF-A0A5M8PG31-F1
#
_cell.length_a   1.000
_cell.length_b   1.000
_cell.length_c   1.000
_cell.angle_alpha   90.00
_cell.angle_beta   90.00
_cell.angle_gamma   90.00
#
_symmetry.space_group_name_H-M   'P 1'
#
loop_
_entity.id
_entity.type
_entity.pdbx_description
1 polymer ?
#
loop_
_entity_poly.entity_id
_entity_poly.type
_entity_poly.pdbx_seq_one_letter_code
_entity_poly.pdbx_strand_id
1 'polypeptide(L)'
;MPKEKTTTRKTKARAPEGKKKKDPNAPKRGLSAYMFFANEQRDNVREENPGISFGQVGKVLGERWKALNTKQREPYEAKAQADKKRYEEEKATYAAGGDEEEESS
;
A
#
# COMPACT_ATOMS: atom_id res chain seq x y z
N MET A 1 32.08 13.72 -3.93
CA MET A 1 31.84 13.58 -2.46
C MET A 1 30.61 14.41 -2.09
N PRO A 2 29.86 14.00 -1.04
CA PRO A 2 28.46 13.60 -1.15
C PRO A 2 27.45 14.71 -0.83
N LYS A 3 26.25 14.63 -1.42
CA LYS A 3 25.09 15.41 -1.00
C LYS A 3 24.31 14.60 0.04
N GLU A 4 24.47 14.96 1.30
CA GLU A 4 23.61 14.54 2.39
C GLU A 4 22.21 15.13 2.22
N LYS A 5 21.18 14.29 2.36
CA LYS A 5 19.82 14.73 2.71
C LYS A 5 19.29 13.86 3.83
N THR A 6 19.50 14.34 5.04
CA THR A 6 18.80 13.95 6.27
C THR A 6 17.32 14.28 6.15
N THR A 7 16.43 13.32 6.45
CA THR A 7 15.10 13.63 7.00
C THR A 7 14.45 12.40 7.65
N THR A 8 14.56 12.39 8.98
CA THR A 8 13.47 12.15 9.94
C THR A 8 12.69 10.83 9.87
N ARG A 9 13.12 9.88 10.71
CA ARG A 9 12.23 8.89 11.35
C ARG A 9 11.12 9.64 12.08
N LYS A 10 9.88 9.61 11.56
CA LYS A 10 8.69 10.00 12.31
C LYS A 10 7.96 8.75 12.77
N THR A 11 8.31 8.27 13.96
CA THR A 11 7.48 7.38 14.76
C THR A 11 6.22 8.15 15.17
N LYS A 12 5.14 8.06 14.39
CA LYS A 12 3.81 8.44 14.86
C LYS A 12 3.10 7.15 15.26
N ALA A 13 3.28 6.77 16.52
CA ALA A 13 2.34 5.90 17.20
C ALA A 13 0.97 6.61 17.17
N ARG A 14 0.09 6.19 16.28
CA ARG A 14 -1.34 6.43 16.42
C ARG A 14 -1.94 5.15 16.98
N ALA A 15 -2.39 5.23 18.23
CA ALA A 15 -3.31 4.27 18.82
C ALA A 15 -4.56 4.11 17.92
N PRO A 16 -5.26 2.98 17.97
CA PRO A 16 -6.31 2.64 17.01
C PRO A 16 -7.56 3.47 17.32
N GLU A 17 -7.61 4.68 16.77
CA GLU A 17 -8.85 5.45 16.68
C GLU A 17 -9.87 4.60 15.92
N GLY A 18 -11.06 4.49 16.52
CA GLY A 18 -12.05 3.46 16.23
C GLY A 18 -12.18 3.15 14.75
N LYS A 19 -12.17 1.85 14.42
CA LYS A 19 -12.54 1.36 13.11
C LYS A 19 -13.99 1.81 12.85
N LYS A 20 -14.16 3.02 12.30
CA LYS A 20 -15.36 3.39 11.56
C LYS A 20 -15.61 2.21 10.64
N LYS A 21 -16.76 1.57 10.81
CA LYS A 21 -17.19 0.43 10.01
C LYS A 21 -17.14 0.96 8.58
N LYS A 22 -16.08 0.62 7.84
CA LYS A 22 -15.94 0.98 6.42
C LYS A 22 -17.28 0.61 5.80
N ASP A 23 -18.02 1.59 5.28
CA ASP A 23 -19.33 1.32 4.72
C ASP A 23 -19.21 0.14 3.76
N PRO A 24 -20.06 -0.89 3.89
CA PRO A 24 -19.95 -2.10 3.07
C PRO A 24 -20.12 -1.82 1.56
N ASN A 25 -20.63 -0.63 1.20
CA ASN A 25 -20.78 -0.16 -0.17
C ASN A 25 -19.60 0.71 -0.67
N ALA A 26 -18.63 1.06 0.18
CA ALA A 26 -17.49 1.83 -0.27
C ALA A 26 -16.63 0.99 -1.22
N PRO A 27 -16.27 1.51 -2.40
CA PRO A 27 -15.41 0.79 -3.34
C PRO A 27 -14.09 0.45 -2.63
N LYS A 28 -13.64 -0.79 -2.80
CA LYS A 28 -12.42 -1.24 -2.15
C LYS A 28 -11.24 -0.52 -2.79
N ARG A 29 -10.43 0.17 -1.98
CA ARG A 29 -9.25 0.92 -2.43
C ARG A 29 -8.42 0.11 -3.43
N GLY A 30 -8.07 0.77 -4.54
CA GLY A 30 -7.16 0.21 -5.53
C GLY A 30 -5.83 -0.18 -4.90
N LEU A 31 -5.25 -1.28 -5.36
CA LEU A 31 -3.96 -1.76 -4.89
C LEU A 31 -2.84 -1.01 -5.62
N SER A 32 -1.88 -0.48 -4.86
CA SER A 32 -0.68 0.16 -5.43
C SER A 32 0.33 -0.88 -5.91
N ALA A 33 1.34 -0.44 -6.67
CA ALA A 33 2.38 -1.30 -7.22
C ALA A 33 3.10 -2.09 -6.12
N TYR A 34 3.40 -1.39 -5.02
CA TYR A 34 3.94 -1.99 -3.81
C TYR A 34 2.99 -3.00 -3.18
N MET A 35 1.67 -2.77 -3.18
CA MET A 35 0.71 -3.72 -2.62
C MET A 35 0.62 -5.00 -3.46
N PHE A 36 0.70 -4.92 -4.79
CA PHE A 36 0.78 -6.12 -5.64
C PHE A 36 2.05 -6.92 -5.32
N PHE A 37 3.20 -6.26 -5.30
CA PHE A 37 4.46 -6.87 -4.94
C PHE A 37 4.44 -7.45 -3.51
N ALA A 38 3.94 -6.70 -2.54
CA ALA A 38 3.86 -7.10 -1.15
C ALA A 38 2.91 -8.28 -0.95
N ASN A 39 1.78 -8.36 -1.68
CA ASN A 39 0.89 -9.52 -1.59
C ASN A 39 1.54 -10.79 -2.15
N GLU A 40 2.31 -10.68 -3.22
CA GLU A 40 3.00 -11.83 -3.83
C GLU A 40 4.21 -12.26 -2.99
N GLN A 41 4.96 -11.29 -2.46
CA GLN A 41 6.17 -11.55 -1.70
C GLN A 41 5.92 -11.78 -0.20
N ARG A 42 4.81 -11.33 0.39
CA ARG A 42 4.53 -11.60 1.82
C ARG A 42 4.47 -13.09 2.08
N ASP A 43 3.88 -13.85 1.15
CA ASP A 43 3.67 -15.28 1.29
C ASP A 43 5.03 -15.98 1.12
N ASN A 44 5.81 -15.60 0.09
CA ASN A 44 7.22 -16.01 -0.03
C ASN A 44 8.04 -15.73 1.24
N VAL A 45 7.99 -14.52 1.80
CA VAL A 45 8.76 -14.16 3.00
C VAL A 45 8.30 -14.97 4.23
N ARG A 46 6.99 -15.25 4.35
CA ARG A 46 6.44 -16.11 5.42
C ARG A 46 6.86 -17.57 5.26
N GLU A 47 6.96 -18.06 4.04
CA GLU A 47 7.42 -19.42 3.74
C GLU A 47 8.93 -19.55 3.98
N GLU A 48 9.73 -18.57 3.55
CA GLU A 48 11.17 -18.51 3.81
C GLU A 48 11.48 -18.34 5.31
N ASN A 49 10.61 -17.64 6.05
CA ASN A 49 10.77 -17.35 7.47
C ASN A 49 9.52 -17.75 8.27
N PRO A 50 9.32 -19.05 8.53
CA PRO A 50 8.17 -19.49 9.32
C PRO A 50 8.25 -18.89 10.73
N GLY A 51 7.25 -18.09 11.11
CA GLY A 51 7.17 -17.43 12.41
C GLY A 51 7.59 -15.95 12.43
N ILE A 52 7.97 -15.37 11.28
CA ILE A 52 8.20 -13.93 11.18
C ILE A 52 6.90 -13.14 11.43
N SER A 53 6.97 -12.08 12.23
CA SER A 53 5.80 -11.21 12.47
C SER A 53 5.47 -10.35 11.25
N PHE A 54 4.20 -9.99 11.08
CA PHE A 54 3.75 -9.12 9.97
C PHE A 54 4.54 -7.81 9.88
N GLY A 55 4.92 -7.21 11.01
CA GLY A 55 5.74 -6.00 11.05
C GLY A 55 7.15 -6.20 10.49
N GLN A 56 7.75 -7.38 10.68
CA GLN A 56 9.05 -7.73 10.12
C GLN A 56 8.94 -8.08 8.63
N VAL A 57 7.88 -8.76 8.21
CA VAL A 57 7.57 -8.99 6.79
C VAL A 57 7.50 -7.67 6.04
N GLY A 58 6.76 -6.69 6.56
CA GLY A 58 6.65 -5.35 5.95
C GLY A 58 7.99 -4.65 5.78
N LYS A 59 8.92 -4.80 6.74
CA LYS A 59 10.29 -4.27 6.62
C LYS A 59 11.05 -4.93 5.49
N VAL A 60 11.09 -6.27 5.47
CA VAL A 60 11.78 -7.05 4.42
C VAL A 60 11.21 -6.71 3.04
N LEU A 61 9.88 -6.65 2.91
CA LEU A 61 9.22 -6.27 1.66
C LEU A 61 9.55 -4.84 1.23
N GLY A 62 9.60 -3.90 2.17
CA GLY A 62 9.97 -2.51 1.90
C GLY A 62 11.42 -2.39 1.40
N GLU A 63 12.34 -3.16 1.98
CA GLU A 63 13.73 -3.22 1.53
C GLU A 63 13.85 -3.89 0.16
N ARG A 64 13.19 -5.03 -0.06
CA ARG A 64 13.15 -5.69 -1.38
C ARG A 64 12.56 -4.78 -2.45
N TRP A 65 11.47 -4.07 -2.16
CA TRP A 65 10.87 -3.12 -3.11
C TRP A 65 11.81 -1.95 -3.47
N LYS A 66 12.54 -1.41 -2.49
CA LYS A 66 13.56 -0.37 -2.74
C LYS A 66 14.74 -0.91 -3.54
N ALA A 67 15.08 -2.18 -3.33
CA ALA A 67 16.13 -2.88 -4.08
C ALA A 67 15.70 -3.26 -5.50
N LEU A 68 14.40 -3.36 -5.80
CA LEU A 68 13.92 -3.62 -7.16
C LEU A 68 14.25 -2.47 -8.11
N ASN A 69 14.67 -2.83 -9.32
CA ASN A 69 14.87 -1.86 -10.39
C ASN A 69 13.53 -1.38 -10.96
N THR A 70 13.55 -0.20 -11.60
CA THR A 70 12.37 0.36 -12.29
C THR A 70 11.76 -0.64 -13.28
N LYS A 71 12.57 -1.39 -14.02
CA LYS A 71 12.07 -2.44 -14.94
C LYS A 71 11.28 -3.55 -14.25
N GLN A 72 11.64 -3.92 -13.01
CA GLN A 72 10.92 -4.93 -12.25
C GLN A 72 9.65 -4.35 -11.62
N ARG A 73 9.67 -3.06 -11.27
CA ARG A 73 8.52 -2.34 -10.72
C ARG A 73 7.51 -1.96 -11.79
N GLU A 74 7.95 -1.70 -13.02
CA GLU A 74 7.14 -1.28 -14.16
C GLU A 74 5.90 -2.18 -14.41
N PRO A 75 6.00 -3.52 -14.47
CA PRO A 75 4.82 -4.36 -14.62
C PRO A 75 3.86 -4.27 -13.42
N TYR A 76 4.38 -4.11 -12.20
CA TYR A 76 3.54 -3.92 -11.01
C TYR A 76 2.90 -2.53 -10.98
N GLU A 77 3.61 -1.52 -11.48
CA GLU A 77 3.13 -0.15 -11.58
C GLU A 77 2.05 -0.02 -12.66
N ALA A 78 2.22 -0.67 -13.81
CA ALA A 78 1.19 -0.76 -14.84
C ALA A 78 -0.09 -1.43 -14.32
N LYS A 79 0.04 -2.57 -13.61
CA LYS A 79 -1.09 -3.25 -12.95
C LYS A 79 -1.77 -2.34 -11.91
N ALA A 80 -0.97 -1.64 -11.12
CA ALA A 80 -1.47 -0.71 -10.11
C ALA A 80 -2.16 0.52 -10.70
N GLN A 81 -1.64 1.07 -11.80
CA GLN A 81 -2.29 2.19 -12.49
C GLN A 81 -3.65 1.76 -13.06
N ALA A 82 -3.73 0.56 -13.64
CA ALA A 82 -5.00 0.02 -14.13
C ALA A 82 -6.01 -0.19 -12.99
N ASP A 83 -5.59 -0.78 -11.87
CA ASP A 83 -6.46 -1.01 -10.71
C ASP A 83 -6.83 0.30 -10.00
N LYS A 84 -5.89 1.24 -9.92
CA LYS A 84 -6.11 2.60 -9.41
C LYS A 84 -7.15 3.33 -10.26
N LYS A 85 -7.05 3.24 -11.59
CA LYS A 85 -8.04 3.85 -12.49
C LYS A 85 -9.43 3.25 -12.28
N ARG A 86 -9.55 1.91 -12.17
CA ARG A 86 -10.82 1.24 -11.82
C ARG A 86 -11.37 1.79 -10.51
N TYR A 87 -10.52 1.86 -9.47
CA TYR A 87 -10.92 2.39 -8.18
C TYR A 87 -11.33 3.86 -8.22
N GLU A 88 -10.63 4.70 -8.99
CA GLU A 88 -10.96 6.12 -9.16
C GLU A 88 -12.30 6.29 -9.88
N GLU A 89 -12.61 5.44 -10.87
CA GLU A 89 -13.90 5.41 -11.56
C GLU A 89 -15.04 4.96 -10.62
N GLU A 90 -14.85 3.87 -9.88
CA GLU A 90 -15.84 3.40 -8.89
C GLU A 90 -15.98 4.36 -7.69
N LYS A 91 -14.88 5.02 -7.29
CA LYS A 91 -14.91 6.04 -6.26
C LYS A 91 -15.62 7.29 -6.76
N ALA A 92 -15.46 7.69 -8.01
CA ALA A 92 -16.16 8.85 -8.57
C ALA A 92 -17.67 8.61 -8.64
N THR A 93 -18.10 7.41 -9.04
CA THR A 93 -19.53 7.06 -9.02
C THR A 93 -20.09 6.95 -7.60
N TYR A 94 -19.30 6.45 -6.65
CA TYR A 94 -19.68 6.44 -5.23
C TYR A 94 -19.73 7.86 -4.63
N ALA A 95 -18.72 8.70 -4.88
CA ALA A 95 -18.63 10.06 -4.36
C ALA A 95 -19.75 10.97 -4.90
N ALA A 96 -20.15 10.80 -6.16
CA ALA A 96 -21.30 11.51 -6.72
C ALA A 96 -22.64 11.13 -6.05
N GLY A 97 -22.70 10.00 -5.32
CA GLY A 97 -23.84 9.59 -4.50
C GLY A 97 -23.59 9.66 -2.99
N GLY A 98 -22.40 10.12 -2.56
CA GLY A 98 -21.90 10.01 -1.19
C GLY A 98 -20.90 11.11 -0.90
N ASP A 99 -21.37 12.35 -0.88
CA ASP A 99 -20.65 13.50 -0.32
C ASP A 99 -20.70 13.36 1.21
N GLU A 100 -19.90 12.45 1.77
CA GLU A 100 -19.52 12.39 3.18
C GLU A 100 -18.49 11.26 3.35
N GLU A 101 -17.47 11.52 4.18
CA GLU A 101 -16.43 10.58 4.63
C GLU A 101 -15.20 10.41 3.71
N GLU A 102 -14.30 11.38 3.89
CA GLU A 102 -12.88 11.15 4.14
C GLU A 102 -12.01 10.66 2.97
N GLU A 103 -11.26 11.62 2.43
CA GLU A 103 -9.81 11.65 2.64
C GLU A 103 -9.23 10.33 3.19
N SER A 104 -8.74 9.48 2.31
CA SER A 104 -7.94 8.34 2.73
C SER A 104 -7.09 7.91 1.53
N SER A 105 -5.77 7.99 1.57
CA SER A 105 -4.83 8.37 2.62
C SER A 105 -3.44 8.38 1.99
#